data_AF-A0A2T2Y4Y6-F1
#
_entry.id   AF-A0A2T2Y4Y6-F1
#
_cell.length_a   1.000
_cell.length_b   1.000
_cell.length_c   1.000
_cell.angle_alpha   90.00
_cell.angle_beta   90.00
_cell.angle_gamma   90.00
#
_symmetry.space_group_name_H-M   'P 1'
#
loop_
_entity.id
_entity.type
_entity.pdbx_description
1 polymer ?
#
loop_
_entity_poly.entity_id
_entity_poly.type
_entity_poly.pdbx_seq_one_letter_code
_entity_poly.pdbx_strand_id
1 'polypeptide(L)' 'MAGSQHTQTHPKFIWRFLALNRHDKKAKPRRLSVEAATERDARRILAPHFILSLAARLPVVEVSHA' A
#
# COMPACT_ATOMS: atom_id res chain seq x y z
N MET A 1 8.66 36.99 -5.51
CA MET A 1 9.08 35.68 -4.95
C MET A 1 7.82 34.96 -4.48
N ALA A 2 7.12 34.22 -5.35
CA ALA A 2 5.96 33.44 -4.95
C ALA A 2 6.48 32.12 -4.34
N GLY A 3 6.32 31.97 -3.02
CA GLY A 3 6.69 30.74 -2.33
C GLY A 3 5.84 29.60 -2.85
N SER A 4 6.46 28.69 -3.59
CA SER A 4 5.88 27.45 -4.05
C SER A 4 5.50 26.61 -2.83
N GLN A 5 4.29 26.82 -2.29
CA GLN A 5 3.65 25.88 -1.37
C GLN A 5 3.29 24.63 -2.17
N HIS A 6 4.31 23.83 -2.46
CA HIS A 6 4.12 22.43 -2.78
C HIS A 6 3.89 21.74 -1.43
N THR A 7 2.71 21.95 -0.81
CA THR A 7 2.16 20.93 0.07
C THR A 7 1.84 19.76 -0.85
N GLN A 8 2.87 19.00 -1.20
CA GLN A 8 2.73 17.71 -1.81
C GLN A 8 2.20 16.81 -0.71
N THR A 9 0.94 17.02 -0.34
CA THR A 9 0.11 16.05 0.36
C THR A 9 -0.05 14.93 -0.66
N HIS A 10 1.00 14.12 -0.84
CA HIS A 10 0.89 12.86 -1.56
C HIS A 10 -0.22 12.13 -0.84
N PRO A 11 -1.40 11.92 -1.47
CA PRO A 11 -2.49 11.26 -0.80
C PRO A 11 -1.97 9.88 -0.40
N LYS A 12 -1.82 9.68 0.91
CA LYS A 12 -1.39 8.39 1.44
C LYS A 12 -2.59 7.47 1.31
N PHE A 13 -2.40 6.38 0.60
CA PHE A 13 -3.39 5.32 0.51
C PHE A 13 -2.84 4.11 1.24
N ILE A 14 -3.73 3.42 1.96
CA ILE A 14 -3.45 2.07 2.41
C ILE A 14 -3.78 1.12 1.27
N TRP A 15 -2.75 0.55 0.69
CA TRP A 15 -2.85 -0.48 -0.32
C TRP A 15 -2.88 -1.84 0.36
N ARG A 16 -3.95 -2.60 0.13
CA ARG A 16 -4.13 -3.92 0.68
C ARG A 16 -3.88 -4.95 -0.41
N PHE A 17 -2.98 -5.90 -0.13
CA PHE A 17 -2.65 -7.00 -1.01
C PHE A 17 -2.93 -8.33 -0.33
N LEU A 18 -3.35 -9.30 -1.13
CA LEU A 18 -3.22 -10.70 -0.78
C LEU A 18 -1.83 -11.16 -1.22
N ALA A 19 -1.01 -11.53 -0.25
CA ALA A 19 0.37 -11.93 -0.41
C ALA A 19 0.50 -13.45 -0.29
N LEU A 20 1.05 -14.08 -1.31
CA LEU A 20 1.41 -15.50 -1.35
C LEU A 20 2.93 -15.61 -1.30
N ASN A 21 3.47 -16.47 -0.42
CA ASN A 21 4.92 -16.66 -0.37
C ASN A 21 5.39 -17.42 -1.61
N ARG A 22 6.40 -16.89 -2.31
CA ARG A 22 6.98 -17.54 -3.50
C ARG A 22 7.75 -18.81 -3.16
N HIS A 23 8.37 -18.85 -1.98
CA HIS A 23 9.25 -19.92 -1.55
C HIS A 23 8.49 -21.06 -0.86
N ASP A 24 7.34 -20.75 -0.29
CA ASP A 24 6.54 -21.71 0.47
C ASP A 24 5.16 -21.89 -0.17
N LYS A 25 5.01 -22.99 -0.90
CA LYS A 25 3.75 -23.38 -1.56
C LYS A 25 2.65 -23.78 -0.57
N LYS A 26 2.98 -24.06 0.70
CA LYS A 26 2.01 -24.35 1.76
C LYS A 26 1.71 -23.12 2.62
N ALA A 27 2.38 -21.99 2.39
CA ALA A 27 2.13 -20.77 3.11
C ALA A 27 0.70 -20.32 2.88
N LYS A 28 -0.02 -20.10 3.99
CA LYS A 28 -1.37 -19.54 3.93
C LYS A 28 -1.32 -18.15 3.32
N PRO A 29 -2.28 -17.78 2.43
CA PRO A 29 -2.39 -16.43 1.92
C PRO A 29 -2.45 -15.42 3.07
N ARG A 30 -1.56 -14.43 3.07
CA ARG A 30 -1.52 -13.39 4.09
C ARG A 30 -2.06 -12.10 3.52
N ARG A 31 -2.82 -11.37 4.33
CA ARG A 31 -3.30 -10.05 3.93
C ARG A 31 -2.31 -9.02 4.45
N LEU A 32 -1.67 -8.29 3.54
CA LEU A 32 -0.70 -7.24 3.87
C LEU A 32 -1.29 -5.88 3.49
N SER A 33 -1.06 -4.90 4.34
CA SER A 33 -1.43 -3.51 4.09
C SER A 33 -0.16 -2.67 4.11
N VAL A 34 0.01 -1.77 3.14
CA VAL A 34 1.14 -0.86 3.12
C VAL A 34 0.67 0.54 2.73
N GLU A 35 1.21 1.54 3.40
CA GLU A 35 0.96 2.93 3.08
C GLU A 35 1.87 3.35 1.94
N ALA A 36 1.29 3.85 0.84
CA ALA A 36 2.05 4.35 -0.29
C ALA A 36 1.22 5.36 -1.10
N ALA A 37 1.93 6.26 -1.77
CA ALA A 37 1.31 7.22 -2.69
C ALA A 37 0.71 6.51 -3.92
N THR A 38 1.33 5.43 -4.40
CA THR A 38 0.91 4.69 -5.59
C THR A 38 0.89 3.18 -5.36
N GLU A 39 0.12 2.45 -6.17
CA GLU A 39 0.12 0.98 -6.13
C GLU A 39 1.52 0.42 -6.41
N ARG A 40 2.26 1.07 -7.30
CA ARG A 40 3.55 0.58 -7.78
C ARG A 40 4.59 0.65 -6.68
N ASP A 41 4.59 1.73 -5.90
CA ASP A 41 5.45 1.87 -4.72
C ASP A 41 5.05 0.85 -3.65
N ALA A 42 3.75 0.69 -3.40
CA ALA A 42 3.20 -0.30 -2.49
C ALA A 42 3.65 -1.72 -2.85
N ARG A 43 3.55 -2.06 -4.13
CA ARG A 43 3.94 -3.34 -4.69
C ARG A 43 5.45 -3.53 -4.60
N ARG A 44 6.26 -2.51 -4.88
CA ARG A 44 7.74 -2.59 -4.81
C ARG A 44 8.24 -3.00 -3.43
N ILE A 45 7.57 -2.59 -2.36
CA ILE A 45 7.94 -2.94 -0.98
C ILE A 45 7.77 -4.45 -0.73
N LEU A 46 6.71 -5.06 -1.27
CA LEU A 46 6.32 -6.45 -0.95
C LEU A 46 6.70 -7.47 -2.05
N ALA A 47 6.91 -7.00 -3.28
CA ALA A 47 7.24 -7.79 -4.46
C ALA A 47 8.60 -8.52 -4.43
N PRO A 48 9.56 -8.23 -3.52
CA PRO A 48 10.76 -9.06 -3.37
C PRO A 48 10.49 -10.39 -2.65
N HIS A 49 9.41 -10.51 -1.88
CA HIS A 49 9.16 -11.70 -1.04
C HIS A 49 7.87 -12.44 -1.41
N PHE A 50 6.85 -11.72 -1.90
CA PHE A 50 5.53 -12.29 -2.12
C PHE A 50 5.07 -12.13 -3.57
N ILE A 51 4.17 -13.02 -3.99
CA ILE A 51 3.28 -12.81 -5.14
C ILE A 51 2.07 -12.04 -4.63
N LEU A 52 1.73 -10.94 -5.30
CA LEU A 52 0.78 -9.95 -4.80
C LEU A 52 -0.42 -9.83 -5.73
N SER A 53 -1.61 -10.12 -5.18
CA SER A 53 -2.89 -9.74 -5.78
C SER A 53 -3.43 -8.50 -5.08
N LEU A 54 -3.73 -7.45 -5.83
CA LEU A 54 -4.35 -6.25 -5.29
C LEU A 54 -5.73 -6.62 -4.72
N ALA A 55 -5.99 -6.25 -3.47
CA ALA A 55 -7.24 -6.55 -2.78
C ALA A 55 -8.08 -5.29 -2.54
N ALA A 56 -7.45 -4.16 -2.16
CA ALA A 56 -8.16 -2.89 -1.97
C ALA A 56 -7.21 -1.69 -1.98
N ARG A 57 -7.76 -0.51 -2.28
CA ARG A 57 -7.14 0.80 -2.02
C ARG A 57 -8.04 1.57 -1.06
N LEU A 58 -7.53 1.90 0.11
CA LEU A 58 -8.23 2.64 1.15
C LEU A 58 -7.60 4.04 1.26
N PRO A 59 -8.36 5.14 1.19
CA PRO A 59 -7.81 6.46 1.46
C PRO A 59 -7.45 6.56 2.94
N VAL A 60 -6.28 7.12 3.26
CA VAL A 60 -5.95 7.54 4.63
C VAL A 60 -6.67 8.86 4.86
N VAL A 61 -8.00 8.78 4.97
CA VAL A 61 -8.76 9.83 5.65
C VAL A 61 -8.67 9.44 7.11
N GLU A 62 -8.11 10.33 7.94
CA GLU A 62 -8.20 10.19 9.39
C GLU A 62 -9.68 10.03 9.71
N VAL A 63 -10.09 8.83 10.13
CA VAL A 63 -11.47 8.60 10.55
C VAL A 63 -11.65 9.44 11.79
N SER A 64 -12.29 10.61 11.64
CA SER A 64 -12.95 11.27 12.76
C SER A 64 -14.01 10.30 13.24
N HIS A 65 -13.68 9.52 14.27
CA HIS A 65 -14.66 8.77 15.02
C HIS A 65 -15.57 9.81 15.68
N ALA A 66 -16.82 9.88 15.22
CA ALA A 66 -17.89 10.61 15.89
C ALA A 66 -18.49 9.74 17.00
#